data_AF-A0A946JU58-F1
#
_entry.id   AF-A0A946JU58-F1
#
_cell.length_a   1.000
_cell.length_b   1.000
_cell.length_c   1.000
_cell.angle_alpha   90.00
_cell.angle_beta   90.00
_cell.angle_gamma   90.00
#
_symmetry.space_group_name_H-M   'P 1'
#
loop_
_entity.id
_entity.type
_entity.pdbx_description
1 polymer ?
#
loop_
_entity_poly.entity_id
_entity_poly.type
_entity_poly.pdbx_seq_one_letter_code
_entity_poly.pdbx_strand_id
1 'polypeptide(L)'
;AGTLSGAPKIRAMEIIHELEPSRRGIYSGAIGYFDFSGDMNTCIAIRTMVMKDDSIYFQAGAGIVYDSDPTKELEETVNKASAINSAIDLAENGLL
;
A
#
# COMPACT_ATOMS: atom_id res chain seq x y z
N ALA A 1 -7.38 -5.92 4.17
CA ALA A 1 -7.58 -7.27 3.57
C ALA A 1 -6.56 -8.27 4.12
N GLY A 2 -6.81 -9.58 4.04
CA GLY A 2 -5.87 -10.62 4.54
C GLY A 2 -4.49 -10.54 3.88
N THR A 3 -4.46 -10.23 2.59
CA THR A 3 -3.26 -10.06 1.76
C THR A 3 -2.32 -8.93 2.17
N LEU A 4 -2.78 -7.97 2.97
CA LEU A 4 -1.99 -6.82 3.45
C LEU A 4 -1.84 -6.80 4.99
N SER A 5 -2.35 -7.83 5.66
CA SER A 5 -2.21 -8.00 7.11
C SER A 5 -1.42 -9.27 7.40
N GLY A 6 -1.99 -10.43 7.12
CA GLY A 6 -1.39 -11.74 7.34
C GLY A 6 -2.38 -12.72 7.98
N ALA A 7 -1.85 -13.85 8.45
CA ALA A 7 -2.62 -14.91 9.10
C ALA A 7 -1.84 -15.49 10.31
N PRO A 8 -2.47 -15.63 11.49
CA PRO A 8 -3.80 -15.16 11.89
C PRO A 8 -3.92 -13.63 11.88
N LYS A 9 -5.02 -13.09 11.32
CA LYS A 9 -5.15 -11.65 10.98
C LYS A 9 -4.88 -10.71 12.15
N ILE A 10 -5.47 -10.97 13.32
CA ILE A 10 -5.32 -10.08 14.49
C ILE A 10 -3.86 -10.05 14.93
N ARG A 11 -3.23 -11.21 15.10
CA ARG A 11 -1.83 -11.29 15.51
C ARG A 11 -0.88 -10.63 14.50
N ALA A 12 -1.15 -10.81 13.21
CA ALA A 12 -0.36 -10.16 12.17
C ALA A 12 -0.48 -8.63 12.24
N MET A 13 -1.68 -8.08 12.47
CA MET A 13 -1.89 -6.64 12.64
C MET A 13 -1.21 -6.08 13.90
N GLU A 14 -1.16 -6.83 15.00
CA GLU A 14 -0.40 -6.43 16.21
C GLU A 14 1.09 -6.28 15.91
N ILE A 15 1.69 -7.29 15.27
CA ILE A 15 3.12 -7.26 14.89
C ILE A 15 3.41 -6.10 13.93
N ILE A 16 2.55 -5.89 12.93
CA ILE A 16 2.65 -4.74 12.02
C ILE A 16 2.63 -3.42 12.81
N HIS A 17 1.71 -3.30 13.78
CA HIS A 17 1.59 -2.10 14.60
C HIS A 17 2.81 -1.85 15.50
N GLU A 18 3.43 -2.92 16.01
CA GLU A 18 4.66 -2.85 16.82
C GLU A 18 5.88 -2.44 15.98
N LEU A 19 5.95 -2.87 14.72
CA LEU A 19 7.12 -2.67 13.85
C LEU A 19 7.06 -1.40 12.99
N GLU A 20 5.87 -0.96 12.57
CA GLU A 20 5.76 0.22 11.70
C GLU A 20 5.90 1.53 12.49
N PRO A 21 6.67 2.50 11.97
CA PRO A 21 6.99 3.74 12.69
C PRO A 21 5.79 4.70 12.80
N SER A 22 4.74 4.48 12.02
CA SER A 22 3.57 5.35 11.95
C SER A 22 2.33 4.57 11.55
N ARG A 23 1.15 5.19 11.70
CA ARG A 23 -0.11 4.60 11.24
C ARG A 23 -0.15 4.62 9.70
N ARG A 24 -0.62 3.52 9.10
CA ARG A 24 -0.75 3.35 7.63
C ARG A 24 -1.64 4.36 6.92
N GLY A 25 -2.51 5.09 7.63
CA GLY A 25 -3.46 6.00 7.00
C GLY A 25 -4.37 5.26 6.01
N ILE A 26 -4.39 5.69 4.75
CA ILE A 26 -5.19 5.02 3.71
C ILE A 26 -4.55 3.72 3.21
N TYR A 27 -3.25 3.50 3.41
CA TYR A 27 -2.56 2.34 2.85
C TYR A 27 -3.16 1.04 3.40
N SER A 28 -3.46 0.09 2.51
CA SER A 28 -4.19 -1.15 2.82
C SER A 28 -5.64 -0.96 3.32
N GLY A 29 -6.16 0.27 3.27
CA GLY A 29 -7.58 0.58 3.48
C GLY A 29 -8.46 0.18 2.30
N ALA A 30 -9.69 0.69 2.28
CA ALA A 30 -10.63 0.51 1.18
C ALA A 30 -11.01 1.87 0.58
N ILE A 31 -11.05 1.95 -0.75
CA ILE A 31 -11.54 3.10 -1.51
C ILE A 31 -12.66 2.61 -2.41
N GLY A 32 -13.78 3.32 -2.45
CA GLY A 32 -14.93 2.88 -3.23
C GLY A 32 -16.17 3.71 -2.98
N TYR A 33 -17.32 3.14 -3.35
CA TYR A 33 -18.63 3.75 -3.13
C TYR A 33 -19.60 2.76 -2.49
N PHE A 34 -20.63 3.35 -1.90
CA PHE A 34 -21.90 2.70 -1.57
C PHE A 34 -23.02 3.62 -2.06
N ASP A 35 -24.14 3.06 -2.51
CA ASP A 35 -25.25 3.84 -3.05
C ASP A 35 -26.57 3.64 -2.29
N PHE A 36 -27.60 4.39 -2.68
CA PHE A 36 -28.92 4.32 -2.03
C PHE A 36 -29.73 3.08 -2.40
N SER A 37 -29.32 2.32 -3.43
CA SER A 37 -29.92 1.05 -3.82
C SER A 37 -29.38 -0.11 -2.97
N GLY A 38 -28.32 0.14 -2.19
CA GLY A 38 -27.65 -0.85 -1.35
C GLY A 38 -26.42 -1.49 -2.01
N ASP A 39 -26.03 -1.03 -3.20
CA ASP A 39 -24.84 -1.53 -3.88
C ASP A 39 -23.58 -0.92 -3.27
N MET A 40 -22.50 -1.70 -3.25
CA MET A 40 -21.18 -1.28 -2.79
C MET A 40 -20.10 -1.89 -3.68
N ASN A 41 -19.10 -1.09 -4.02
CA ASN A 41 -17.88 -1.59 -4.65
C ASN A 41 -16.66 -0.85 -4.07
N THR A 42 -15.67 -1.62 -3.63
CA THR A 42 -14.43 -1.09 -3.05
C THR A 42 -13.22 -1.82 -3.60
N CYS A 43 -12.14 -1.09 -3.82
CA CYS A 43 -10.80 -1.65 -4.03
C CYS A 43 -9.93 -1.48 -2.78
N ILE A 44 -8.86 -2.28 -2.70
CA ILE A 44 -7.84 -2.10 -1.67
C ILE A 44 -6.95 -0.93 -2.07
N ALA A 45 -6.71 0.00 -1.15
CA ALA A 45 -5.83 1.15 -1.34
C ALA A 45 -4.34 0.73 -1.33
N ILE A 46 -3.89 0.18 -2.46
CA ILE A 46 -2.50 -0.14 -2.79
C ILE A 46 -2.17 0.48 -4.15
N ARG A 47 -0.88 0.70 -4.42
CA ARG A 47 -0.45 1.47 -5.61
C ARG A 47 -1.16 2.84 -5.66
N THR A 48 -1.37 3.43 -4.49
CA THR A 48 -2.10 4.69 -4.29
C THR A 48 -1.13 5.69 -3.67
N MET A 49 -1.25 6.95 -4.06
CA MET A 49 -0.53 8.06 -3.46
C MET A 49 -1.50 9.07 -2.84
N VAL A 50 -1.11 9.67 -1.72
CA VAL A 50 -1.80 10.79 -1.08
C VAL A 50 -0.95 12.03 -1.31
N MET A 51 -1.51 13.00 -2.01
CA MET A 51 -0.93 14.34 -2.11
C MET A 51 -1.50 15.20 -0.98
N LYS A 52 -0.63 15.83 -0.21
CA LYS A 52 -0.99 16.80 0.81
C LYS A 52 0.01 17.93 0.75
N ASP A 53 -0.50 19.14 0.53
CA ASP A 53 0.33 20.32 0.29
C ASP A 53 1.34 20.01 -0.85
N ASP A 54 2.62 20.34 -0.68
CA ASP A 54 3.68 20.07 -1.66
C ASP A 54 4.36 18.70 -1.44
N SER A 55 3.68 17.74 -0.80
CA SER A 55 4.25 16.43 -0.49
C SER A 55 3.37 15.28 -0.97
N ILE A 56 4.01 14.26 -1.52
CA ILE A 56 3.38 13.01 -1.95
C ILE A 56 3.81 11.89 -1.01
N TYR A 57 2.83 11.13 -0.51
CA TYR A 57 3.04 9.97 0.34
C TYR A 57 2.49 8.72 -0.35
N PHE A 58 3.31 7.69 -0.47
CA PHE A 58 2.88 6.36 -0.91
C PHE A 58 3.61 5.30 -0.10
N GLN A 59 3.01 4.12 -0.03
CA GLN A 59 3.56 3.00 0.73
C GLN A 59 3.43 1.72 -0.08
N ALA A 60 4.44 0.86 0.05
CA ALA A 60 4.47 -0.49 -0.50
C ALA A 60 4.93 -1.46 0.58
N GLY A 61 4.61 -2.74 0.38
CA GLY A 61 4.89 -3.79 1.35
C GLY A 61 4.94 -5.15 0.65
N ALA A 62 5.51 -6.12 1.33
CA ALA A 62 5.68 -7.49 0.87
C ALA A 62 5.07 -8.47 1.90
N GLY A 63 4.71 -9.66 1.42
CA GLY A 63 4.15 -10.71 2.28
C GLY A 63 5.27 -11.58 2.81
N ILE A 64 5.52 -11.52 4.12
CA ILE A 64 6.62 -12.28 4.73
C ILE A 64 6.14 -13.68 5.13
N VAL A 65 6.88 -14.68 4.68
CA VAL A 65 6.70 -16.10 5.03
C VAL A 65 7.99 -16.67 5.62
N TYR A 66 7.94 -17.93 6.07
CA TYR A 66 9.05 -18.57 6.77
C TYR A 66 10.35 -18.61 5.95
N ASP A 67 10.23 -18.79 4.64
CA ASP A 67 11.32 -18.92 3.67
C ASP A 67 11.62 -17.62 2.89
N SER A 68 11.05 -16.49 3.32
CA SER A 68 11.32 -15.18 2.72
C SER A 68 12.80 -14.80 2.85
N ASP A 69 13.36 -14.25 1.78
CA ASP A 69 14.70 -13.66 1.76
C ASP A 69 14.60 -12.14 1.95
N PRO A 70 15.17 -11.55 3.02
CA PRO A 70 15.01 -10.13 3.32
C PRO A 70 15.40 -9.18 2.18
N THR A 71 16.41 -9.55 1.37
CA THR A 71 16.88 -8.73 0.26
C THR A 71 15.86 -8.71 -0.87
N LYS A 72 15.31 -9.89 -1.21
CA LYS A 72 14.27 -10.02 -2.24
C LYS A 72 12.97 -9.33 -1.85
N GLU A 73 12.56 -9.43 -0.59
CA GLU A 73 11.34 -8.75 -0.12
C GLU A 73 11.49 -7.23 -0.18
N LEU A 74 12.67 -6.70 0.19
CA LEU A 74 12.97 -5.28 0.04
C LEU A 74 12.90 -4.85 -1.44
N GLU A 75 13.56 -5.60 -2.33
CA GLU A 75 13.53 -5.36 -3.77
C GLU A 75 12.08 -5.36 -4.30
N GLU A 76 11.25 -6.30 -3.87
CA GLU A 76 9.83 -6.34 -4.23
C GLU A 76 9.08 -5.07 -3.78
N THR A 77 9.31 -4.58 -2.55
CA THR A 77 8.66 -3.35 -2.08
C THR A 77 9.08 -2.13 -2.90
N VAL A 78 10.36 -2.03 -3.26
CA VAL A 78 10.89 -0.96 -4.11
C VAL A 78 10.29 -1.06 -5.51
N ASN A 79 10.23 -2.26 -6.09
CA ASN A 79 9.63 -2.51 -7.41
C ASN A 79 8.12 -2.21 -7.44
N LYS A 80 7.41 -2.42 -6.33
CA LYS A 80 6.00 -2.03 -6.23
C LYS A 80 5.83 -0.51 -6.17
N ALA A 81 6.73 0.16 -5.47
CA ALA A 81 6.73 1.61 -5.34
C ALA A 81 7.20 2.34 -6.61
N SER A 82 8.11 1.73 -7.38
CA SER A 82 8.71 2.36 -8.58
C SER A 82 7.67 2.78 -9.61
N ALA A 83 6.58 2.02 -9.76
CA ALA A 83 5.49 2.40 -10.66
C ALA A 83 4.83 3.74 -10.28
N ILE A 84 4.75 4.07 -8.99
CA ILE A 84 4.24 5.38 -8.54
C ILE A 84 5.29 6.45 -8.85
N ASN A 85 6.56 6.21 -8.54
CA ASN A 85 7.64 7.15 -8.86
C ASN A 85 7.68 7.47 -10.36
N SER A 86 7.66 6.46 -11.22
CA SER A 86 7.64 6.68 -12.67
C SER A 86 6.41 7.46 -13.14
N ALA A 87 5.26 7.29 -12.48
CA ALA A 87 4.06 8.07 -12.79
C ALA A 87 4.20 9.54 -12.37
N ILE A 88 4.87 9.81 -11.24
CA ILE A 88 5.21 11.16 -10.79
C ILE A 88 6.19 11.80 -11.77
N ASP A 89 7.29 11.13 -12.10
CA ASP A 89 8.30 11.61 -13.04
C ASP A 89 7.69 11.98 -14.40
N LEU A 90 6.79 11.13 -14.89
CA LEU A 90 6.06 11.34 -16.14
C LEU A 90 5.11 12.55 -16.06
N ALA A 91 4.44 12.75 -14.92
CA ALA A 91 3.53 13.86 -14.72
C ALA A 91 4.26 15.20 -14.60
N GLU A 92 5.46 15.21 -14.00
CA GLU A 92 6.28 16.42 -13.82
C GLU A 92 7.06 16.80 -15.09
N ASN A 93 7.60 15.82 -15.81
CA ASN A 93 8.53 16.06 -16.92
C ASN A 93 7.91 15.82 -18.31
N GLY A 94 6.69 15.27 -18.37
CA GLY A 94 6.03 14.89 -19.62
C GLY A 94 6.52 13.56 -20.20
N LEU A 95 5.85 13.11 -21.25
CA LEU A 95 6.27 11.95 -22.05
C LEU A 95 7.49 12.34 -22.88
N LEU A 96 8.67 11.80 -22.53
CA LEU A 96 9.81 11.73 -23.45
C LEU A 96 9.60 10.60 -24.46
#